data_AF-A0A5R9DSK5-F1
#
_entry.id   AF-A0A5R9DSK5-F1
#
_cell.length_a   1.000
_cell.length_b   1.000
_cell.length_c   1.000
_cell.angle_alpha   90.00
_cell.angle_beta   90.00
_cell.angle_gamma   90.00
#
_symmetry.space_group_name_H-M   'P 1'
#
loop_
_entity.id
_entity.type
_entity.pdbx_description
1 polymer ?
#
loop_
_entity_poly.entity_id
_entity_poly.type
_entity_poly.pdbx_seq_one_letter_code
_entity_poly.pdbx_strand_id
1 'polypeptide(L)' 'MGLTVRKARIDDAMTIGKIQVSSWQSTYQGVVSDEVLNNMSLNNSVDRWKSILERDALTYVL' A
#
# COMPACT_ATOMS: atom_id res chain seq x y z
N MET A 1 22.53 -11.42 1.26
CA MET A 1 21.08 -11.19 1.49
C MET A 1 20.42 -11.10 0.13
N GLY A 2 19.48 -12.00 -0.20
CA GLY A 2 18.78 -11.99 -1.49
C GLY A 2 17.41 -11.33 -1.36
N LEU A 3 17.01 -10.54 -2.34
CA LEU A 3 15.63 -10.07 -2.49
C LEU A 3 14.86 -11.10 -3.32
N THR A 4 13.68 -11.50 -2.85
CA THR A 4 12.84 -12.49 -3.53
C THR A 4 11.49 -11.86 -3.86
N VAL A 5 11.21 -11.69 -5.14
CA VAL A 5 9.89 -11.24 -5.58
C VAL A 5 8.97 -12.46 -5.70
N ARG A 6 7.78 -12.38 -5.12
CA ARG A 6 6.74 -13.44 -5.16
C ARG A 6 5.35 -12.86 -5.39
N LYS A 7 4.40 -13.70 -5.81
CA LYS A 7 3.00 -13.29 -5.91
C LYS A 7 2.47 -12.87 -4.53
N ALA A 8 1.74 -11.76 -4.51
CA ALA A 8 1.13 -11.22 -3.31
C ALA A 8 -0.04 -12.10 -2.85
N ARG A 9 -0.21 -12.21 -1.54
CA ARG A 9 -1.31 -12.91 -0.86
C ARG A 9 -2.13 -11.90 -0.08
N ILE A 10 -3.37 -12.25 0.26
CA ILE A 10 -4.28 -11.36 1.01
C ILE A 10 -3.63 -10.81 2.29
N ASP A 11 -2.82 -11.62 2.98
CA ASP A 11 -2.09 -11.22 4.20
C ASP A 11 -1.07 -10.08 3.96
N ASP A 12 -0.60 -9.91 2.72
CA ASP A 12 0.30 -8.82 2.36
C ASP A 12 -0.42 -7.46 2.29
N ALA A 13 -1.76 -7.42 2.27
CA ALA A 13 -2.53 -6.19 2.13
C ALA A 13 -2.20 -5.14 3.20
N MET A 14 -1.97 -5.57 4.45
CA MET A 14 -1.56 -4.69 5.55
C MET A 14 -0.21 -4.02 5.25
N THR A 15 0.78 -4.83 4.86
CA THR A 15 2.13 -4.35 4.56
C THR A 15 2.14 -3.41 3.35
N ILE A 16 1.44 -3.80 2.28
CA ILE A 16 1.34 -2.97 1.06
C ILE A 16 0.64 -1.64 1.39
N GLY A 17 -0.49 -1.67 2.10
CA GLY A 17 -1.23 -0.47 2.46
C GLY A 17 -0.41 0.49 3.33
N LYS A 18 0.36 -0.05 4.29
CA LYS A 18 1.27 0.74 5.12
C LYS A 18 2.37 1.40 4.28
N ILE A 19 3.04 0.64 3.42
CA ILE A 19 4.09 1.16 2.53
C ILE A 19 3.51 2.25 1.63
N GLN A 20 2.33 2.03 1.06
CA GLN A 20 1.68 3.01 0.19
C GLN A 20 1.41 4.32 0.94
N VAL A 21 0.76 4.28 2.11
CA VAL A 21 0.43 5.48 2.88
C VAL A 21 1.69 6.23 3.31
N SER A 22 2.66 5.52 3.89
CA SER A 22 3.89 6.17 4.37
C SER A 22 4.74 6.74 3.24
N SER A 23 4.79 6.07 2.10
CA SER A 23 5.52 6.55 0.92
C SER A 23 4.87 7.82 0.37
N TRP A 24 3.54 7.88 0.32
CA TRP A 24 2.84 9.07 -0.15
C TRP A 24 3.02 10.27 0.78
N GLN A 25 2.82 10.07 2.09
CA GLN A 25 2.97 11.12 3.09
C GLN A 25 4.39 11.72 3.10
N SER A 26 5.42 10.89 2.96
CA SER A 26 6.83 11.35 2.94
C SER A 26 7.27 11.94 1.60
N THR A 27 6.81 11.38 0.48
CA THR A 27 7.30 11.78 -0.86
C THR A 27 6.60 13.03 -1.39
N TYR A 28 5.30 13.19 -1.08
CA TYR A 28 4.48 14.27 -1.65
C TYR A 28 4.27 15.46 -0.71
N GLN A 29 4.96 15.50 0.42
CA GLN A 29 4.95 16.66 1.31
C GLN A 29 5.40 17.91 0.56
N GLY A 30 4.63 18.99 0.65
CA GLY A 30 4.89 20.25 -0.08
C GLY A 30 4.48 20.24 -1.56
N VAL A 31 4.00 19.11 -2.09
CA VAL A 31 3.41 18.99 -3.45
C VAL A 31 1.90 18.79 -3.37
N VAL A 32 1.46 17.89 -2.50
CA VAL A 32 0.04 17.65 -2.16
C VAL A 32 -0.25 18.35 -0.83
N SER A 33 -1.49 18.83 -0.63
CA SER A 33 -1.86 19.51 0.61
C SER A 33 -1.74 18.58 1.82
N ASP A 34 -1.29 19.15 2.94
CA ASP A 34 -1.14 18.41 4.19
C ASP A 34 -2.47 17.80 4.64
N GLU A 35 -3.61 18.48 4.39
CA GLU A 35 -4.94 17.94 4.68
C GLU A 35 -5.18 16.61 3.96
N VAL A 36 -4.85 16.51 2.67
CA VAL A 36 -5.05 15.28 1.91
C VAL A 36 -4.11 14.18 2.40
N LEU A 37 -2.84 14.50 2.65
CA LEU A 37 -1.84 13.53 3.13
C LEU A 37 -2.15 13.02 4.54
N ASN A 38 -2.59 13.90 5.44
CA ASN A 38 -2.92 13.56 6.83
C ASN A 38 -4.23 12.77 6.93
N ASN A 39 -5.17 12.97 6.00
CA ASN A 39 -6.43 12.23 5.95
C ASN A 39 -6.34 10.89 5.21
N MET A 40 -5.14 10.49 4.75
CA MET A 40 -4.94 9.15 4.18
C MET A 40 -5.19 8.07 5.25
N SER A 41 -6.18 7.20 5.01
CA SER A 41 -6.55 6.12 5.92
C SER A 41 -5.81 4.82 5.58
N LEU A 42 -5.00 4.34 6.53
CA LEU A 42 -4.37 3.02 6.45
C LEU A 42 -5.42 1.93 6.28
N ASN A 43 -6.47 1.94 7.10
CA ASN A 43 -7.52 0.91 7.05
C ASN A 43 -8.19 0.86 5.67
N ASN A 44 -8.55 2.01 5.10
CA ASN A 44 -9.15 2.07 3.77
C ASN A 44 -8.19 1.56 2.69
N SER A 45 -6.89 1.81 2.84
CA SER A 45 -5.86 1.28 1.93
C SER A 45 -5.77 -0.24 2.05
N VAL A 46 -5.74 -0.79 3.26
CA VAL A 46 -5.70 -2.24 3.52
C VAL A 46 -6.93 -2.94 2.93
N ASP A 47 -8.13 -2.41 3.16
CA ASP A 47 -9.37 -3.01 2.65
C ASP A 47 -9.41 -2.99 1.12
N ARG A 48 -8.95 -1.89 0.51
CA ARG A 48 -8.79 -1.82 -0.95
C ARG A 48 -7.82 -2.89 -1.46
N TRP A 49 -6.68 -3.08 -0.80
CA TRP A 49 -5.71 -4.10 -1.20
C TRP A 49 -6.23 -5.52 -1.02
N LYS A 50 -6.99 -5.82 0.04
CA LYS A 50 -7.66 -7.11 0.18
C LYS A 50 -8.56 -7.38 -1.02
N SER A 51 -9.42 -6.43 -1.39
CA SER A 51 -10.30 -6.56 -2.56
C SER A 51 -9.56 -6.72 -3.88
N ILE A 52 -8.38 -6.11 -4.04
CA ILE A 52 -7.53 -6.30 -5.23
C ILE A 52 -6.96 -7.72 -5.26
N LEU A 53 -6.41 -8.18 -4.13
CA LEU A 53 -5.72 -9.47 -4.03
C LEU A 53 -6.68 -10.66 -4.08
N GLU A 54 -7.92 -10.49 -3.67
CA GLU A 54 -9.00 -11.49 -3.82
C GLU A 54 -9.37 -11.76 -5.29
N ARG A 55 -9.14 -10.80 -6.19
CA ARG A 55 -9.56 -10.88 -7.61
C ARG A 55 -8.52 -11.51 -8.54
N ASP A 56 -7.63 -12.33 -8.01
CA ASP A 56 -6.48 -12.91 -8.73
C ASP A 56 -5.62 -11.86 -9.44
N ALA A 57 -5.33 -10.75 -8.76
CA ALA A 57 -4.52 -9.68 -9.33
C ALA A 57 -3.08 -10.15 -9.63
N LEU A 58 -2.49 -9.59 -10.70
CA LEU A 58 -1.07 -9.73 -11.05
C LEU A 58 -0.18 -8.86 -10.16
N THR A 59 -0.33 -9.00 -8.84
CA THR A 59 0.42 -8.23 -7.84
C THR A 59 1.55 -9.08 -7.27
N TYR A 60 2.74 -8.49 -7.17
CA TYR A 60 3.93 -9.13 -6.63
C TYR A 60 4.54 -8.26 -5.52
N VAL A 61 5.11 -8.90 -4.51
CA VAL A 61 5.78 -8.28 -3.35
C VAL A 61 7.19 -8.85 -3.18
N LEU A 62 8.07 -8.07 -2.56
CA LEU A 62 9.43 -8.43 -2.15
C LEU A 62 9.45 -9.20 -0.82
#